data_AF-A0A7X5N2T9-F1
#
_entry.id   AF-A0A7X5N2T9-F1
#
_cell.length_a   1.000
_cell.length_b   1.000
_cell.length_c   1.000
_cell.angle_alpha   90.00
_cell.angle_beta   90.00
_cell.angle_gamma   90.00
#
_symmetry.space_group_name_H-M   'P 1'
#
loop_
_entity.id
_entity.type
_entity.pdbx_description
1 polymer ?
#
loop_
_entity_poly.entity_id
_entity_poly.type
_entity_poly.pdbx_seq_one_letter_code
_entity_poly.pdbx_strand_id
1 'polypeptide(L)'
;PSAARVIDSPRINVRPTPGELQVYHGAGWAQPATDMLEDSVVRAFEDSGKIAAVARIGTGIRSDYKLAIDLRRFESDYAGQSLPSATIELNAKLLHAADQRVVASRTFLVARPS
;
A
#
# COMPACT_ATOMS: atom_id res chain seq x y z
N PRO A 1 -6.52 1.20 3.39
CA PRO A 1 -5.85 2.07 2.38
C PRO A 1 -6.81 2.35 1.21
N SER A 2 -6.70 3.49 0.52
CA SER A 2 -7.48 3.72 -0.72
C SER A 2 -6.67 3.30 -1.95
N ALA A 3 -7.34 2.77 -2.97
CA ALA A 3 -6.73 2.48 -4.27
C ALA A 3 -7.79 2.37 -5.37
N ALA A 4 -7.37 2.37 -6.64
CA ALA A 4 -8.24 2.01 -7.76
C ALA A 4 -8.63 0.52 -7.68
N ARG A 5 -9.82 0.12 -8.17
CA ARG A 5 -10.32 -1.28 -8.10
C ARG A 5 -9.38 -2.32 -8.70
N VAL A 6 -8.57 -1.95 -9.69
CA VAL A 6 -7.58 -2.87 -10.28
C VAL A 6 -6.45 -3.20 -9.29
N ILE A 7 -6.09 -2.25 -8.42
CA ILE A 7 -5.10 -2.42 -7.34
C ILE A 7 -5.77 -3.01 -6.09
N ASP A 8 -6.98 -2.54 -5.75
CA ASP A 8 -7.81 -3.07 -4.67
C ASP A 8 -8.47 -4.40 -5.06
N SER A 9 -7.63 -5.37 -5.40
CA SER A 9 -8.05 -6.70 -5.80
C SER A 9 -6.96 -7.73 -5.46
N PRO A 10 -7.30 -9.03 -5.36
CA PRO A 10 -6.31 -10.08 -5.20
C PRO A 10 -5.60 -10.44 -6.51
N ARG A 11 -5.78 -9.68 -7.61
CA ARG A 11 -5.07 -9.94 -8.87
C ARG A 11 -3.68 -9.34 -8.82
N ILE A 12 -2.70 -10.05 -9.38
CA ILE A 12 -1.34 -9.55 -9.51
C ILE A 12 -1.25 -8.71 -10.79
N ASN A 13 -1.23 -7.40 -10.64
CA ASN A 13 -1.08 -6.48 -11.77
C ASN A 13 0.31 -6.58 -12.38
N VAL A 14 0.39 -6.50 -13.70
CA VAL A 14 1.65 -6.49 -14.46
C VAL A 14 1.60 -5.44 -15.55
N ARG A 15 2.72 -4.75 -15.75
CA ARG A 15 2.92 -3.73 -16.77
C ARG A 15 4.04 -4.17 -17.72
N PRO A 16 3.72 -4.89 -18.82
CA PRO A 16 4.72 -5.34 -19.79
C PRO A 16 5.29 -4.18 -20.61
N THR A 17 4.43 -3.24 -20.98
CA THR A 17 4.80 -2.04 -21.73
C THR A 17 4.30 -0.77 -21.01
N PRO A 18 4.96 0.38 -21.19
CA PRO A 18 4.48 1.64 -20.61
C PRO A 18 3.04 1.93 -21.07
N GLY A 19 2.14 2.18 -20.11
CA GLY A 19 0.74 2.51 -20.37
C GLY A 19 -0.22 1.31 -20.46
N GLU A 20 0.30 0.08 -20.53
CA GLU A 20 -0.54 -1.12 -20.55
C GLU A 20 -0.55 -1.79 -19.17
N LEU A 21 -1.74 -2.01 -18.62
CA LEU A 21 -1.91 -2.73 -17.36
C LEU A 21 -2.67 -4.03 -17.62
N GLN A 22 -2.05 -5.14 -17.28
CA GLN A 22 -2.60 -6.48 -17.37
C GLN A 22 -2.58 -7.14 -15.99
N VAL A 23 -3.03 -8.39 -15.92
CA VAL A 23 -2.96 -9.24 -14.73
C VAL A 23 -2.31 -10.57 -15.08
N TYR A 24 -1.49 -11.13 -14.19
CA TYR A 24 -1.00 -12.50 -14.39
C TYR A 24 -2.16 -13.50 -14.37
N HIS A 25 -2.17 -14.42 -15.33
CA HIS A 25 -3.15 -15.49 -15.39
C HIS A 25 -2.72 -16.69 -14.53
N GLY A 26 -3.68 -17.30 -13.82
CA GLY A 26 -3.42 -18.47 -12.99
C GLY A 26 -2.66 -18.18 -11.69
N ALA A 27 -2.38 -16.92 -11.38
CA ALA A 27 -1.73 -16.46 -10.15
C ALA A 27 -2.52 -15.31 -9.51
N GLY A 28 -2.51 -15.26 -8.18
CA GLY A 28 -3.25 -14.28 -7.40
C GLY A 28 -2.65 -14.12 -5.99
N TRP A 29 -2.93 -12.99 -5.37
CA TRP A 29 -2.65 -12.78 -3.96
C TRP A 29 -3.68 -13.49 -3.09
N ALA A 30 -3.29 -13.80 -1.85
CA ALA A 30 -4.19 -14.42 -0.87
C ALA A 30 -5.31 -13.47 -0.40
N GLN A 31 -5.10 -12.16 -0.51
CA GLN A 31 -6.04 -11.10 -0.15
C GLN A 31 -5.77 -9.87 -1.06
N PRO A 32 -6.69 -8.89 -1.14
CA PRO A 32 -6.45 -7.64 -1.86
C PRO A 32 -5.14 -6.95 -1.46
N ALA A 33 -4.45 -6.31 -2.42
CA ALA A 33 -3.16 -5.67 -2.15
C ALA A 33 -3.24 -4.55 -1.10
N THR A 34 -4.37 -3.86 -1.03
CA THR A 34 -4.73 -2.86 0.00
C THR A 34 -4.77 -3.47 1.41
N ASP A 35 -5.37 -4.65 1.56
CA ASP A 35 -5.44 -5.40 2.81
C ASP A 35 -4.06 -5.93 3.22
N MET A 36 -3.30 -6.50 2.27
CA MET A 36 -1.92 -6.93 2.51
C MET A 36 -1.07 -5.79 3.05
N LEU A 37 -1.22 -4.59 2.46
CA LEU A 37 -0.49 -3.39 2.87
C LEU A 37 -0.94 -2.91 4.26
N GLU A 38 -2.24 -2.91 4.56
CA GLU A 38 -2.75 -2.53 5.87
C GLU A 38 -2.25 -3.48 6.97
N ASP A 39 -2.37 -4.78 6.74
CA ASP A 39 -1.84 -5.82 7.63
C ASP A 39 -0.35 -5.65 7.88
N SER A 40 0.44 -5.43 6.83
CA SER A 40 1.89 -5.24 6.94
C SER A 40 2.25 -4.00 7.75
N VAL A 41 1.55 -2.88 7.53
CA VAL A 41 1.79 -1.62 8.26
C VAL A 41 1.43 -1.77 9.73
N VAL A 42 0.28 -2.35 10.05
CA VAL A 42 -0.17 -2.54 11.44
C VAL A 42 0.81 -3.45 12.18
N ARG A 43 1.14 -4.62 11.63
CA ARG A 43 2.08 -5.55 12.26
C ARG A 43 3.46 -4.93 12.44
N ALA A 44 3.95 -4.20 11.44
CA ALA A 44 5.25 -3.51 11.57
C ALA A 44 5.29 -2.51 12.74
N PHE A 45 4.17 -1.84 13.04
CA PHE A 45 4.09 -0.97 14.22
C PHE A 45 4.00 -1.77 15.53
N GLU A 46 3.17 -2.82 15.57
CA GLU A 46 3.01 -3.69 16.75
C GLU A 46 4.35 -4.33 17.15
N ASP A 47 5.06 -4.91 16.16
CA ASP A 47 6.31 -5.63 16.37
C ASP A 47 7.50 -4.69 16.65
N SER A 48 7.36 -3.39 16.37
CA SER A 48 8.47 -2.44 16.53
C SER A 48 8.84 -2.16 17.99
N GLY A 49 7.90 -2.33 18.91
CA GLY A 49 8.03 -1.85 20.30
C GLY A 49 8.24 -0.33 20.44
N LYS A 50 7.99 0.46 19.38
CA LYS A 50 8.19 1.91 19.36
C LYS A 50 6.93 2.73 19.60
N ILE A 51 5.76 2.10 19.55
CA ILE A 51 4.47 2.73 19.77
C ILE A 51 3.64 1.86 20.72
N ALA A 52 2.99 2.48 21.70
CA ALA A 52 2.25 1.73 22.73
C ALA A 52 0.93 1.14 22.21
N ALA A 53 0.34 1.76 21.19
CA ALA A 53 -0.91 1.30 20.58
C ALA A 53 -0.96 1.68 19.10
N VAL A 54 -1.36 0.72 18.27
CA VAL A 54 -1.78 0.90 16.88
C VAL A 54 -3.08 0.15 16.70
N ALA A 55 -3.98 0.69 15.89
CA ALA A 55 -5.29 0.10 15.69
C ALA A 55 -5.80 0.38 14.27
N ARG A 56 -6.60 -0.55 13.76
CA ARG A 56 -7.36 -0.35 12.52
C ARG A 56 -8.52 0.59 12.74
N ILE A 57 -8.92 1.28 11.67
CA ILE A 57 -10.11 2.14 11.69
C ILE A 57 -11.35 1.27 11.99
N GLY A 58 -12.26 1.77 12.83
CA GLY A 58 -13.50 1.06 13.18
C GLY A 58 -13.40 0.19 14.45
N THR A 59 -12.21 0.07 15.05
CA THR A 59 -12.00 -0.68 16.31
C THR A 59 -12.50 0.05 17.56
N GLY A 60 -12.98 1.29 17.43
CA GLY A 60 -13.43 2.12 18.57
C GLY A 60 -12.29 2.69 19.43
N ILE A 61 -11.03 2.44 19.05
CA ILE A 61 -9.85 2.97 19.76
C ILE A 61 -9.65 4.44 19.39
N ARG A 62 -9.52 5.30 20.41
CA ARG A 62 -9.15 6.70 20.22
C ARG A 62 -7.68 6.78 19.79
N SER A 63 -7.41 7.54 18.75
CA SER A 63 -6.06 7.79 18.24
C SER A 63 -5.69 9.26 18.35
N ASP A 64 -4.41 9.55 18.57
CA ASP A 64 -3.87 10.91 18.46
C ASP A 64 -3.55 11.27 17.01
N TYR A 65 -3.13 10.26 16.23
CA TYR A 65 -2.81 10.39 14.81
C TYR A 65 -3.47 9.31 13.97
N LYS A 66 -3.84 9.68 12.75
CA LYS A 66 -4.33 8.77 11.71
C LYS A 66 -3.35 8.74 10.55
N LEU A 67 -2.98 7.53 10.11
CA LEU A 67 -2.23 7.33 8.88
C LEU A 67 -3.20 7.00 7.73
N ALA A 68 -3.32 7.90 6.76
CA ALA A 68 -4.07 7.65 5.53
C ALA A 68 -3.10 7.31 4.39
N ILE A 69 -3.36 6.19 3.70
CA ILE A 69 -2.52 5.70 2.62
C ILE A 69 -3.35 5.59 1.34
N ASP A 70 -2.82 6.16 0.27
CA ASP A 70 -3.30 6.05 -1.10
C ASP A 70 -2.30 5.21 -1.92
N LEU A 71 -2.69 3.99 -2.30
CA LEU A 71 -1.85 3.04 -3.02
C LEU A 71 -2.06 3.21 -4.53
N ARG A 72 -1.00 3.68 -5.21
CA ARG A 72 -1.01 4.10 -6.61
C ARG A 72 -0.46 3.05 -7.56
N ARG A 73 0.51 2.27 -7.11
CA ARG A 73 1.10 1.16 -7.86
C ARG A 73 1.32 -0.01 -6.91
N PHE A 74 0.91 -1.19 -7.35
CA PHE A 74 1.21 -2.46 -6.72
C PHE A 74 1.22 -3.50 -7.85
N GLU A 75 2.36 -3.56 -8.54
CA GLU A 75 2.46 -4.21 -9.85
C GLU A 75 3.86 -4.76 -10.11
N SER A 76 3.92 -5.76 -10.98
CA SER A 76 5.15 -6.20 -11.64
C SER A 76 5.40 -5.29 -12.85
N ASP A 77 6.44 -4.46 -12.83
CA ASP A 77 6.74 -3.50 -13.89
C ASP A 77 7.99 -3.91 -14.67
N TYR A 78 7.84 -4.14 -15.98
CA TYR A 78 8.97 -4.47 -16.84
C TYR A 78 9.83 -3.24 -17.15
N ALA A 79 9.25 -2.04 -17.24
CA ALA A 79 9.99 -0.80 -17.57
C ALA A 79 11.00 -0.94 -18.73
N GLY A 80 10.67 -1.75 -19.75
CA GLY A 80 11.54 -2.04 -20.91
C GLY A 80 12.70 -3.01 -20.66
N GLN A 81 12.75 -3.66 -19.49
CA GLN A 81 13.75 -4.68 -19.12
C GLN A 81 13.24 -6.09 -19.43
N SER A 82 14.13 -7.08 -19.39
CA SER A 82 13.78 -8.50 -19.51
C SER A 82 13.24 -9.11 -18.22
N LEU A 83 13.68 -8.60 -17.06
CA LEU A 83 13.22 -9.00 -15.74
C LEU A 83 12.37 -7.87 -15.14
N PRO A 84 11.16 -8.16 -14.63
CA PRO A 84 10.33 -7.13 -14.02
C PRO A 84 10.83 -6.74 -12.62
N SER A 85 10.36 -5.59 -12.15
CA SER A 85 10.48 -5.17 -10.75
C SER A 85 9.13 -5.20 -10.05
N ALA A 86 9.08 -5.81 -8.87
CA ALA A 86 7.96 -5.63 -7.94
C ALA A 86 7.96 -4.18 -7.46
N THR A 87 6.94 -3.43 -7.88
CA THR A 87 6.86 -1.98 -7.72
C THR A 87 5.66 -1.60 -6.87
N ILE A 88 5.95 -0.89 -5.77
CA ILE A 88 4.95 -0.32 -4.87
C ILE A 88 5.15 1.19 -4.83
N GLU A 89 4.11 1.94 -5.20
CA GLU A 89 4.07 3.39 -5.03
C GLU A 89 2.84 3.77 -4.21
N LEU A 90 3.05 4.55 -3.16
CA LEU A 90 1.96 5.04 -2.31
C LEU A 90 2.21 6.46 -1.83
N ASN A 91 1.14 7.22 -1.59
CA ASN A 91 1.18 8.45 -0.82
C ASN A 91 0.66 8.18 0.59
N ALA A 92 1.41 8.60 1.60
CA ALA A 92 1.01 8.52 2.99
C ALA A 92 0.80 9.93 3.55
N LYS A 93 -0.27 10.10 4.32
CA LYS A 93 -0.61 11.34 5.04
C LYS A 93 -0.76 11.01 6.52
N LEU A 94 -0.03 11.72 7.36
CA LEU A 94 -0.23 11.69 8.80
C LEU A 94 -1.17 12.83 9.17
N LEU A 95 -2.30 12.51 9.76
CA LEU A 95 -3.30 13.47 10.22
C LEU A 95 -3.33 13.50 11.74
N HIS A 96 -3.42 14.69 12.33
CA HIS A 96 -3.74 14.83 13.74
C HIS A 96 -5.26 14.62 13.91
N ALA A 97 -5.65 13.70 14.78
CA ALA A 97 -7.02 13.20 14.81
C ALA A 97 -8.03 14.21 15.37
N ALA A 98 -7.59 15.09 16.28
CA ALA A 98 -8.49 16.01 16.97
C ALA A 98 -9.01 17.15 16.07
N ASP A 99 -8.18 17.62 15.13
CA ASP A 99 -8.49 18.77 14.24
C ASP A 99 -8.45 18.39 12.75
N GLN A 100 -8.24 17.10 12.44
CA GLN A 100 -8.10 16.56 11.08
C GLN A 100 -7.00 17.23 10.24
N ARG A 101 -6.07 17.94 10.88
CA ARG A 101 -5.01 18.66 10.17
C ARG A 101 -3.98 17.68 9.62
N VAL A 102 -3.55 17.89 8.37
CA VAL A 102 -2.41 17.17 7.80
C VAL A 102 -1.14 17.65 8.47
N VAL A 103 -0.47 16.74 9.17
CA VAL A 103 0.82 16.97 9.85
C VAL A 103 1.95 16.83 8.85
N ALA A 104 1.89 15.79 8.01
CA ALA A 104 2.87 15.53 6.97
C ALA A 104 2.24 14.74 5.83
N SER A 105 2.81 14.87 4.63
CA SER A 105 2.50 14.00 3.49
C SER A 105 3.79 13.63 2.78
N ARG A 106 3.90 12.36 2.39
CA ARG A 106 5.07 11.84 1.67
C ARG A 106 4.65 10.74 0.70
N THR A 107 5.22 10.79 -0.50
CA THR A 107 5.15 9.67 -1.46
C THR A 107 6.35 8.76 -1.28
N PHE A 108 6.09 7.46 -1.31
CA PHE A 108 7.07 6.39 -1.27
C PHE A 108 6.98 5.60 -2.57
N LEU A 109 8.14 5.30 -3.16
CA LEU A 109 8.29 4.44 -4.31
C LEU A 109 9.39 3.42 -3.99
N VAL A 110 9.05 2.14 -4.08
CA VAL A 110 9.99 1.03 -3.95
C VAL A 110 9.85 0.14 -5.17
N ALA A 111 10.96 -0.13 -5.84
CA ALA A 111 11.04 -1.10 -6.92
C ALA A 111 12.14 -2.12 -6.58
N ARG A 112 11.80 -3.41 -6.61
CA ARG A 112 12.75 -4.50 -6.37
C ARG A 112 12.77 -5.44 -7.57
N PRO A 113 13.92 -5.64 -8.24
CA PRO A 113 14.02 -6.61 -9.32
C PRO A 113 13.75 -8.02 -8.79
N SER A 114 13.03 -8.82 -9.58
CA SER A 114 12.77 -10.25 -9.30
C SER A 114 13.92 -11.14 -9.75
#